data_AF-A0A8T5S6W9-F1
#
_entry.id   AF-A0A8T5S6W9-F1
#
_cell.length_a   1.000
_cell.length_b   1.000
_cell.length_c   1.000
_cell.angle_alpha   90.00
_cell.angle_beta   90.00
_cell.angle_gamma   90.00
#
_symmetry.space_group_name_H-M   'P 1'
#
loop_
_entity.id
_entity.type
_entity.pdbx_description
1 polymer ?
#
loop_
_entity_poly.entity_id
_entity_poly.type
_entity_poly.pdbx_seq_one_letter_code
_entity_poly.pdbx_strand_id
1 'polypeptide(L)'
;MIVASPYDGTTPSIHPTAFIAKDVVIIGDVEIGAYVNIWFGAKLRGDWGKIIVGENTSIQENCVIHSTVKGLCKIGKNVTLGHLSMVHGPTTIGDKTLIGISASVLQNSKIGSGVIIAGGAVIKGETEDNCLYAGVPAIKKKEYPTRRMGEWGSNLYVENGQKFKEAGLGQEIPDEYLMDV
;
A
#
# COMPACT_ATOMS: atom_id res chain seq x y z
N MET A 1 15.36 -0.05 6.28
CA MET A 1 15.35 0.54 7.64
C MET A 1 13.94 0.43 8.19
N ILE A 2 13.76 -0.28 9.30
CA ILE A 2 12.48 -0.43 10.01
C ILE A 2 12.73 0.08 11.43
N VAL A 3 12.02 1.11 11.86
CA VAL A 3 12.27 1.77 13.15
C VAL A 3 11.00 2.27 13.80
N ALA A 4 11.05 2.40 15.13
CA ALA A 4 10.03 3.09 15.90
C ALA A 4 9.88 4.56 15.47
N SER A 5 8.70 5.14 15.71
CA SER A 5 8.44 6.56 15.57
C SER A 5 9.32 7.36 16.53
N PRO A 6 10.06 8.38 16.06
CA PRO A 6 10.85 9.24 16.94
C PRO A 6 9.98 10.20 17.77
N TYR A 7 8.68 10.28 17.50
CA TYR A 7 7.76 11.19 18.19
C TYR A 7 7.11 10.59 19.42
N ASP A 8 6.66 9.33 19.33
CA ASP A 8 5.85 8.68 20.36
C ASP A 8 6.28 7.24 20.67
N GLY A 9 7.33 6.73 20.00
CA GLY A 9 7.85 5.38 20.22
C GLY A 9 6.98 4.27 19.66
N THR A 10 5.90 4.59 18.93
CA THR A 10 5.08 3.57 18.25
C THR A 10 5.93 2.76 17.28
N THR A 11 5.73 1.44 17.27
CA THR A 11 6.56 0.51 16.50
C THR A 11 5.78 -0.09 15.34
N PRO A 12 6.47 -0.48 14.26
CA PRO A 12 5.87 -1.30 13.21
C PRO A 12 5.41 -2.66 13.74
N SER A 13 4.41 -3.23 13.10
CA SER A 13 3.94 -4.60 13.33
C SER A 13 3.83 -5.31 11.98
N ILE A 14 4.63 -6.34 11.76
CA ILE A 14 4.86 -6.93 10.44
C ILE A 14 4.67 -8.45 10.49
N HIS A 15 3.83 -8.96 9.61
CA HIS A 15 3.62 -10.39 9.50
C HIS A 15 4.89 -11.12 8.99
N PRO A 16 5.30 -12.26 9.58
CA PRO A 16 6.53 -12.97 9.21
C PRO A 16 6.60 -13.41 7.74
N THR A 17 5.47 -13.57 7.07
CA THR A 17 5.42 -13.96 5.63
C THR A 17 5.61 -12.79 4.67
N ALA A 18 5.60 -11.54 5.14
CA ALA A 18 5.80 -10.37 4.28
C ALA A 18 7.19 -10.38 3.64
N PHE A 19 7.28 -9.82 2.43
CA PHE A 19 8.55 -9.50 1.78
C PHE A 19 8.77 -7.98 1.83
N ILE A 20 9.89 -7.57 2.42
CA ILE A 20 10.28 -6.15 2.53
C ILE A 20 11.65 -6.00 1.86
N ALA A 21 11.73 -5.32 0.72
CA ALA A 21 13.01 -5.14 0.02
C ALA A 21 14.04 -4.35 0.87
N LYS A 22 15.34 -4.59 0.62
CA LYS A 22 16.45 -4.10 1.47
C LYS A 22 16.47 -2.60 1.76
N ASP A 23 16.06 -1.78 0.81
CA ASP A 23 16.12 -0.32 0.86
C ASP A 23 14.77 0.34 1.21
N VAL A 24 13.77 -0.45 1.58
CA VAL A 24 12.47 0.05 2.06
C VAL A 24 12.65 0.73 3.42
N VAL A 25 11.92 1.82 3.62
CA VAL A 25 11.87 2.57 4.89
C VAL A 25 10.48 2.44 5.51
N ILE A 26 10.40 1.93 6.74
CA ILE A 26 9.17 1.81 7.54
C ILE A 26 9.41 2.49 8.88
N ILE A 27 8.55 3.44 9.25
CA ILE A 27 8.69 4.25 10.47
C ILE A 27 7.34 4.32 11.18
N GLY A 28 7.31 4.03 12.48
CA GLY A 28 6.15 4.30 13.35
C GLY A 28 5.01 3.28 13.25
N ASP A 29 3.77 3.74 13.47
CA ASP A 29 2.55 2.93 13.52
C ASP A 29 2.14 2.43 12.12
N VAL A 30 2.81 1.35 11.71
CA VAL A 30 2.62 0.68 10.42
C VAL A 30 2.34 -0.80 10.64
N GLU A 31 1.14 -1.25 10.27
CA GLU A 31 0.72 -2.65 10.29
C GLU A 31 0.81 -3.25 8.90
N ILE A 32 1.54 -4.35 8.76
CA ILE A 32 1.76 -5.06 7.49
C ILE A 32 1.25 -6.49 7.61
N GLY A 33 0.20 -6.80 6.85
CA GLY A 33 -0.43 -8.13 6.84
C GLY A 33 0.38 -9.22 6.13
N ALA A 34 -0.15 -10.44 6.18
CA ALA A 34 0.47 -11.61 5.57
C ALA A 34 0.68 -11.45 4.05
N TYR A 35 1.82 -11.92 3.56
CA TYR A 35 2.21 -11.96 2.14
C TYR A 35 2.21 -10.59 1.45
N VAL A 36 2.13 -9.49 2.19
CA VAL A 36 2.41 -8.15 1.66
C VAL A 36 3.83 -8.14 1.12
N ASN A 37 4.00 -7.52 -0.06
CA ASN A 37 5.29 -7.36 -0.70
C ASN A 37 5.54 -5.87 -0.93
N ILE A 38 6.64 -5.35 -0.36
CA ILE A 38 7.03 -3.95 -0.45
C ILE A 38 8.37 -3.88 -1.20
N TRP A 39 8.33 -3.22 -2.35
CA TRP A 39 9.40 -3.22 -3.34
C TRP A 39 10.37 -2.06 -3.18
N PHE A 40 11.46 -2.14 -3.92
CA PHE A 40 12.64 -1.31 -3.74
C PHE A 40 12.35 0.19 -3.67
N GLY A 41 12.94 0.82 -2.67
CA GLY A 41 12.85 2.25 -2.43
C GLY A 41 11.48 2.75 -1.96
N ALA A 42 10.52 1.90 -1.60
CA ALA A 42 9.26 2.37 -1.03
C ALA A 42 9.44 2.97 0.38
N LYS A 43 8.59 3.93 0.75
CA LYS A 43 8.59 4.59 2.07
C LYS A 43 7.19 4.56 2.69
N LEU A 44 7.08 3.98 3.87
CA LEU A 44 5.87 3.97 4.70
C LEU A 44 6.19 4.70 6.00
N ARG A 45 5.64 5.90 6.16
CA ARG A 45 5.94 6.75 7.33
C ARG A 45 4.66 6.99 8.12
N GLY A 46 4.47 6.19 9.17
CA GLY A 46 3.36 6.22 10.11
C GLY A 46 3.71 6.91 11.43
N ASP A 47 4.55 7.94 11.37
CA ASP A 47 5.01 8.74 12.52
C ASP A 47 3.98 9.78 13.00
N TRP A 48 3.10 10.23 12.10
CA TRP A 48 2.01 11.16 12.40
C TRP A 48 0.65 10.48 12.53
N GLY A 49 0.47 9.33 11.90
CA GLY A 49 -0.79 8.62 11.86
C GLY A 49 -0.59 7.18 11.43
N LYS A 50 -1.63 6.38 11.55
CA LYS A 50 -1.55 4.94 11.35
C LYS A 50 -1.60 4.55 9.87
N ILE A 51 -0.77 3.59 9.48
CA ILE A 51 -0.83 2.92 8.17
C ILE A 51 -1.18 1.46 8.40
N ILE A 52 -2.20 0.96 7.69
CA ILE A 52 -2.56 -0.46 7.70
C ILE A 52 -2.52 -0.98 6.27
N VAL A 53 -1.77 -2.04 6.02
CA VAL A 53 -1.66 -2.71 4.73
C VAL A 53 -2.23 -4.12 4.84
N GLY A 54 -3.34 -4.36 4.14
CA GLY A 54 -4.01 -5.65 4.11
C GLY A 54 -3.22 -6.73 3.39
N GLU A 55 -3.57 -7.97 3.71
CA GLU A 55 -2.99 -9.20 3.16
C GLU A 55 -2.88 -9.21 1.63
N ASN A 56 -1.81 -9.85 1.14
CA ASN A 56 -1.48 -10.01 -0.28
C ASN A 56 -1.32 -8.71 -1.06
N THR A 57 -1.25 -7.55 -0.41
CA THR A 57 -1.11 -6.27 -1.12
C THR A 57 0.33 -6.03 -1.59
N SER A 58 0.45 -5.50 -2.81
CA SER A 58 1.72 -5.12 -3.43
C SER A 58 1.94 -3.62 -3.35
N ILE A 59 3.04 -3.20 -2.75
CA ILE A 59 3.49 -1.80 -2.68
C ILE A 59 4.76 -1.68 -3.53
N GLN A 60 4.60 -1.26 -4.79
CA GLN A 60 5.68 -1.32 -5.77
C GLN A 60 6.77 -0.26 -5.55
N GLU A 61 7.77 -0.27 -6.43
CA GLU A 61 9.00 0.50 -6.33
C GLU A 61 8.73 1.98 -6.13
N ASN A 62 9.44 2.57 -5.17
CA ASN A 62 9.37 3.99 -4.84
C ASN A 62 7.97 4.53 -4.51
N CYS A 63 7.02 3.68 -4.11
CA CYS A 63 5.77 4.15 -3.53
C CYS A 63 6.02 4.96 -2.25
N VAL A 64 5.18 5.97 -2.01
CA VAL A 64 5.20 6.75 -0.77
C VAL A 64 3.83 6.69 -0.10
N ILE A 65 3.81 6.28 1.17
CA ILE A 65 2.61 6.26 2.01
C ILE A 65 2.90 7.10 3.26
N HIS A 66 2.06 8.09 3.49
CA HIS A 66 2.15 9.00 4.63
C HIS A 66 0.74 9.45 5.04
N SER A 67 0.58 9.94 6.26
CA SER A 67 -0.70 10.41 6.77
C SER A 67 -0.54 11.77 7.45
N THR A 68 -1.63 12.53 7.53
CA THR A 68 -1.66 13.69 8.44
C THR A 68 -1.67 13.22 9.89
N VAL A 69 -1.41 14.15 10.82
CA VAL A 69 -1.50 13.90 12.27
C VAL A 69 -2.83 13.24 12.64
N LYS A 70 -2.77 12.12 13.37
CA LYS A 70 -3.90 11.27 13.78
C LYS A 70 -4.75 10.70 12.62
N GLY A 71 -4.28 10.80 11.38
CA GLY A 71 -4.96 10.27 10.20
C GLY A 71 -4.71 8.78 10.02
N LEU A 72 -5.69 8.06 9.48
CA LEU A 72 -5.56 6.65 9.11
C LEU A 72 -5.39 6.50 7.60
N CYS A 73 -4.33 5.81 7.17
CA CYS A 73 -4.20 5.24 5.83
C CYS A 73 -4.52 3.74 5.90
N LYS A 74 -5.71 3.34 5.42
CA LYS A 74 -6.09 1.94 5.35
C LYS A 74 -6.06 1.45 3.91
N ILE A 75 -5.17 0.52 3.61
CA ILE A 75 -5.07 -0.16 2.32
C ILE A 75 -5.61 -1.57 2.48
N GLY A 76 -6.60 -1.93 1.67
CA GLY A 76 -7.28 -3.22 1.71
C GLY A 76 -6.40 -4.41 1.33
N LYS A 77 -7.06 -5.56 1.15
CA LYS A 77 -6.43 -6.82 0.72
C LYS A 77 -6.34 -6.89 -0.80
N ASN A 78 -5.31 -7.60 -1.28
CA ASN A 78 -5.12 -7.83 -2.71
C ASN A 78 -5.07 -6.53 -3.53
N VAL A 79 -4.55 -5.45 -2.94
CA VAL A 79 -4.37 -4.16 -3.61
C VAL A 79 -3.04 -4.17 -4.34
N THR A 80 -2.97 -3.46 -5.47
CA THR A 80 -1.70 -3.14 -6.12
C THR A 80 -1.52 -1.63 -6.13
N LEU A 81 -0.49 -1.13 -5.43
CA LEU A 81 0.03 0.21 -5.61
C LEU A 81 1.14 0.17 -6.64
N GLY A 82 0.86 0.73 -7.82
CA GLY A 82 1.79 0.77 -8.95
C GLY A 82 3.04 1.58 -8.65
N HIS A 83 4.13 1.30 -9.38
CA HIS A 83 5.41 2.00 -9.24
C HIS A 83 5.23 3.52 -9.12
N LEU A 84 5.98 4.17 -8.22
CA LEU A 84 5.96 5.62 -7.99
C LEU A 84 4.59 6.20 -7.60
N SER A 85 3.63 5.36 -7.19
CA SER A 85 2.35 5.88 -6.69
C SER A 85 2.47 6.46 -5.29
N MET A 86 1.57 7.38 -4.96
CA MET A 86 1.55 8.06 -3.67
C MET A 86 0.18 7.94 -3.02
N VAL A 87 0.15 7.62 -1.73
CA VAL A 87 -1.05 7.62 -0.90
C VAL A 87 -0.81 8.55 0.28
N HIS A 88 -1.60 9.62 0.35
CA HIS A 88 -1.60 10.52 1.50
C HIS A 88 -2.91 10.38 2.28
N GLY A 89 -2.82 10.10 3.57
CA GLY A 89 -3.96 9.97 4.48
C GLY A 89 -4.46 11.28 5.07
N PRO A 90 -5.66 11.28 5.69
CA PRO A 90 -6.49 10.11 6.00
C PRO A 90 -7.19 9.57 4.75
N THR A 91 -7.05 8.28 4.46
CA THR A 91 -7.53 7.66 3.20
C THR A 91 -7.85 6.19 3.42
N THR A 92 -8.89 5.68 2.76
CA THR A 92 -9.18 4.24 2.69
C THR A 92 -9.17 3.78 1.24
N ILE A 93 -8.49 2.66 0.96
CA ILE A 93 -8.47 1.99 -0.35
C ILE A 93 -9.09 0.60 -0.16
N GLY A 94 -10.18 0.33 -0.87
CA GLY A 94 -10.88 -0.95 -0.85
C GLY A 94 -10.08 -2.09 -1.46
N ASP A 95 -10.54 -3.30 -1.22
CA ASP A 95 -9.86 -4.53 -1.65
C ASP A 95 -9.81 -4.63 -3.18
N LYS A 96 -8.81 -5.36 -3.71
CA LYS A 96 -8.70 -5.69 -5.14
C LYS A 96 -8.54 -4.47 -6.07
N THR A 97 -8.23 -3.31 -5.48
CA THR A 97 -8.04 -2.05 -6.19
C THR A 97 -6.63 -1.96 -6.76
N LEU A 98 -6.52 -1.37 -7.95
CA LEU A 98 -5.26 -1.04 -8.62
C LEU A 98 -5.09 0.48 -8.62
N ILE A 99 -4.06 0.96 -7.92
CA ILE A 99 -3.57 2.33 -8.07
C ILE A 99 -2.48 2.30 -9.14
N GLY A 100 -2.72 2.98 -10.25
CA GLY A 100 -1.83 2.96 -11.40
C GLY A 100 -0.46 3.58 -11.11
N ILE A 101 0.49 3.26 -11.99
CA ILE A 101 1.87 3.79 -11.96
C ILE A 101 1.82 5.32 -11.88
N SER A 102 2.57 5.90 -10.95
CA SER A 102 2.67 7.34 -10.72
C SER A 102 1.34 8.04 -10.41
N ALA A 103 0.30 7.31 -10.01
CA ALA A 103 -0.96 7.91 -9.56
C ALA A 103 -0.85 8.40 -8.11
N SER A 104 -1.61 9.43 -7.77
CA SER A 104 -1.67 10.01 -6.42
C SER A 104 -3.08 9.94 -5.85
N VAL A 105 -3.21 9.34 -4.67
CA VAL A 105 -4.44 9.35 -3.86
C VAL A 105 -4.25 10.39 -2.75
N LEU A 106 -5.00 11.49 -2.81
CA LEU A 106 -4.88 12.59 -1.86
C LEU A 106 -5.68 12.32 -0.58
N GLN A 107 -5.35 13.06 0.48
CA GLN A 107 -6.04 12.95 1.76
C GLN A 107 -7.55 13.19 1.65
N ASN A 108 -8.28 12.58 2.58
CA ASN A 108 -9.73 12.51 2.67
C ASN A 108 -10.37 11.78 1.48
N SER A 109 -9.69 10.76 0.94
CA SER A 109 -10.23 9.93 -0.13
C SER A 109 -10.74 8.59 0.37
N LYS A 110 -11.82 8.11 -0.25
CA LYS A 110 -12.38 6.79 -0.02
C LYS A 110 -12.50 6.07 -1.35
N ILE A 111 -11.49 5.28 -1.67
CA ILE A 111 -11.43 4.51 -2.90
C ILE A 111 -12.14 3.18 -2.65
N GLY A 112 -13.14 2.90 -3.47
CA GLY A 112 -13.90 1.65 -3.46
C GLY A 112 -13.06 0.41 -3.77
N SER A 113 -13.71 -0.74 -3.75
CA SER A 113 -13.10 -2.04 -4.08
C SER A 113 -13.14 -2.32 -5.58
N GLY A 114 -12.13 -3.04 -6.09
CA GLY A 114 -12.02 -3.35 -7.52
C GLY A 114 -11.84 -2.13 -8.43
N VAL A 115 -11.48 -0.98 -7.86
CA VAL A 115 -11.29 0.28 -8.59
C VAL A 115 -9.97 0.25 -9.34
N ILE A 116 -9.92 0.97 -10.46
CA ILE A 116 -8.69 1.27 -11.17
C ILE A 116 -8.51 2.78 -11.18
N ILE A 117 -7.46 3.26 -10.52
CA ILE A 117 -6.97 4.62 -10.73
C ILE A 117 -5.93 4.54 -11.84
N ALA A 118 -6.16 5.21 -12.96
CA ALA A 118 -5.25 5.17 -14.11
C ALA A 118 -3.85 5.71 -13.75
N GLY A 119 -2.84 5.28 -14.49
CA GLY A 119 -1.48 5.81 -14.31
C GLY A 119 -1.42 7.33 -14.47
N GLY A 120 -0.64 7.99 -13.61
CA GLY A 120 -0.49 9.44 -13.58
C GLY A 120 -1.73 10.22 -13.12
N ALA A 121 -2.81 9.54 -12.71
CA ALA A 121 -4.02 10.22 -12.27
C ALA A 121 -3.89 10.77 -10.84
N VAL A 122 -4.61 11.85 -10.54
CA VAL A 122 -4.68 12.44 -9.19
C VAL A 122 -6.12 12.38 -8.72
N ILE A 123 -6.41 11.54 -7.73
CA ILE A 123 -7.76 11.34 -7.19
C ILE A 123 -7.90 11.99 -5.82
N LYS A 124 -9.04 12.64 -5.61
CA LYS A 124 -9.50 13.13 -4.31
C LYS A 124 -11.01 12.90 -4.20
N GLY A 125 -11.45 12.42 -3.03
CA GLY A 125 -12.86 12.18 -2.73
C GLY A 125 -13.23 10.70 -2.79
N GLU A 126 -14.51 10.42 -3.05
CA GLU A 126 -15.04 9.06 -3.04
C GLU A 126 -15.14 8.48 -4.44
N THR A 127 -14.92 7.17 -4.56
CA THR A 127 -15.14 6.44 -5.80
C THR A 127 -16.17 5.34 -5.62
N GLU A 128 -16.89 5.03 -6.70
CA GLU A 128 -17.71 3.83 -6.78
C GLU A 128 -16.84 2.60 -7.00
N ASP A 129 -17.29 1.45 -6.50
CA ASP A 129 -16.64 0.16 -6.72
C ASP A 129 -16.58 -0.20 -8.21
N ASN A 130 -15.62 -1.05 -8.58
CA ASN A 130 -15.47 -1.61 -9.94
C ASN A 130 -15.44 -0.57 -11.07
N CYS A 131 -14.91 0.63 -10.81
CA CYS A 131 -14.83 1.72 -11.77
C CYS A 131 -13.38 2.08 -12.17
N LEU A 132 -13.21 2.65 -13.35
CA LEU A 132 -11.98 3.33 -13.79
C LEU A 132 -12.10 4.83 -13.56
N TYR A 133 -11.14 5.40 -12.85
CA TYR A 133 -10.95 6.85 -12.70
C TYR A 133 -9.65 7.27 -13.38
N ALA A 134 -9.67 8.36 -14.14
CA ALA A 134 -8.49 8.86 -14.84
C ALA A 134 -8.50 10.38 -14.98
N GLY A 135 -7.30 10.98 -15.03
CA GLY A 135 -7.10 12.43 -15.23
C GLY A 135 -6.56 13.15 -13.99
N VAL A 136 -6.41 14.47 -14.11
CA VAL A 136 -5.99 15.39 -13.04
C VAL A 136 -6.94 16.60 -13.06
N PRO A 137 -7.97 16.67 -12.20
CA PRO A 137 -8.38 15.63 -11.26
C PRO A 137 -8.96 14.39 -11.96
N ALA A 138 -8.85 13.24 -11.31
CA ALA A 138 -9.36 11.98 -11.82
C ALA A 138 -10.89 11.93 -11.69
N ILE A 139 -11.56 11.54 -12.78
CA ILE A 139 -13.02 11.37 -12.82
C ILE A 139 -13.39 9.99 -13.35
N LYS A 140 -14.58 9.49 -12.97
CA LYS A 140 -15.12 8.21 -13.46
C LYS A 140 -15.15 8.24 -15.00
N LYS A 141 -14.52 7.24 -15.62
CA LYS A 141 -14.48 7.05 -17.07
C LYS A 141 -15.30 5.86 -17.52
N LYS A 142 -15.32 4.81 -16.70
CA LYS A 142 -15.95 3.54 -17.05
C LYS A 142 -16.30 2.76 -15.79
N GLU A 143 -17.38 2.01 -15.86
CA GLU A 143 -17.77 0.99 -14.88
C GLU A 143 -17.53 -0.40 -15.46
N TYR A 144 -17.18 -1.36 -14.61
CA TYR A 144 -16.98 -2.75 -14.97
C TYR A 144 -17.95 -3.66 -14.20
N PRO A 145 -18.55 -4.68 -14.85
CA PRO A 145 -19.48 -5.59 -14.19
C PRO A 145 -18.85 -6.32 -12.99
N THR A 146 -17.63 -6.82 -13.19
CA THR A 146 -16.71 -7.25 -12.14
C THR A 146 -15.30 -7.00 -12.65
N ARG A 147 -14.42 -6.40 -11.84
CA ARG A 147 -13.02 -6.27 -12.21
C ARG A 147 -12.11 -6.49 -11.02
N ARG A 148 -11.16 -7.42 -11.18
CA ARG A 148 -10.24 -7.85 -10.13
C ARG A 148 -8.79 -7.65 -10.55
N MET A 149 -8.49 -6.55 -11.23
CA MET A 149 -7.13 -6.25 -11.71
C MET A 149 -6.13 -6.15 -10.57
N GLY A 150 -6.54 -5.55 -9.43
CA GLY A 150 -5.69 -5.50 -8.24
C GLY A 150 -5.38 -6.90 -7.71
N GLU A 151 -6.38 -7.80 -7.64
CA GLU A 151 -6.19 -9.19 -7.18
C GLU A 151 -5.31 -10.01 -8.13
N TRP A 152 -5.53 -9.90 -9.43
CA TRP A 152 -4.68 -10.58 -10.41
C TRP A 152 -3.23 -10.11 -10.32
N GLY A 153 -3.01 -8.79 -10.26
CA GLY A 153 -1.67 -8.22 -10.08
C GLY A 153 -1.05 -8.66 -8.76
N SER A 154 -1.80 -8.58 -7.67
CA SER A 154 -1.31 -8.86 -6.33
C SER A 154 -0.88 -10.33 -6.18
N ASN A 155 -1.63 -11.29 -6.74
CA ASN A 155 -1.28 -12.71 -6.68
C ASN A 155 0.05 -13.02 -7.40
N LEU A 156 0.29 -12.42 -8.57
CA LEU A 156 1.56 -12.56 -9.28
C LEU A 156 2.72 -11.98 -8.44
N TYR A 157 2.47 -10.86 -7.77
CA TYR A 157 3.45 -10.19 -6.93
C TYR A 157 3.70 -10.88 -5.60
N VAL A 158 2.75 -11.64 -5.06
CA VAL A 158 2.97 -12.52 -3.89
C VAL A 158 3.99 -13.61 -4.26
N GLU A 159 3.78 -14.34 -5.35
CA GLU A 159 4.71 -15.38 -5.80
C GLU A 159 6.12 -14.80 -6.04
N ASN A 160 6.19 -13.66 -6.73
CA ASN A 160 7.46 -13.00 -7.00
C ASN A 160 8.14 -12.51 -5.71
N GLY A 161 7.38 -11.92 -4.79
CA GLY A 161 7.90 -11.46 -3.49
C GLY A 161 8.50 -12.60 -2.67
N GLN A 162 7.89 -13.79 -2.68
CA GLN A 162 8.47 -14.96 -2.00
C GLN A 162 9.79 -15.41 -2.64
N LYS A 163 9.87 -15.45 -3.99
CA LYS A 163 11.14 -15.76 -4.69
C LYS A 163 12.26 -14.78 -4.33
N PHE A 164 11.94 -13.48 -4.23
CA PHE A 164 12.90 -12.47 -3.82
C PHE A 164 13.31 -12.61 -2.35
N LYS A 165 12.37 -13.00 -1.48
CA LYS A 165 12.64 -13.29 -0.08
C LYS A 165 13.59 -14.49 0.06
N GLU A 166 13.31 -15.59 -0.64
CA GLU A 166 14.16 -16.79 -0.68
C GLU A 166 15.56 -16.49 -1.23
N ALA A 167 15.66 -15.58 -2.21
CA ALA A 167 16.92 -15.11 -2.75
C ALA A 167 17.70 -14.16 -1.82
N GLY A 168 17.21 -13.88 -0.60
CA GLY A 168 17.89 -13.02 0.36
C GLY A 168 17.91 -11.54 -0.03
N LEU A 169 16.94 -11.09 -0.83
CA LEU A 169 16.79 -9.69 -1.26
C LEU A 169 15.87 -8.86 -0.34
N GLY A 170 15.37 -9.47 0.73
CA GLY A 170 14.65 -8.77 1.79
C GLY A 170 15.58 -8.16 2.84
N GLN A 171 15.09 -7.14 3.57
CA GLN A 171 15.69 -6.77 4.85
C GLN A 171 15.19 -7.68 5.97
N GLU A 172 16.04 -7.90 6.95
CA GLU A 172 15.69 -8.56 8.20
C GLU A 172 14.69 -7.70 8.98
N ILE A 173 13.65 -8.34 9.50
CA ILE A 173 12.65 -7.69 10.34
C ILE A 173 13.04 -7.97 11.79
N PRO A 174 13.29 -6.95 12.62
CA PRO A 174 13.56 -7.14 14.05
C PRO A 174 12.45 -7.94 14.74
N ASP A 175 12.83 -8.84 15.65
CA ASP A 175 11.90 -9.73 16.34
C ASP A 175 10.80 -8.96 17.08
N GLU A 176 11.13 -7.81 17.67
CA GLU A 176 10.18 -6.95 18.37
C GLU A 176 9.12 -6.30 17.45
N TYR A 177 9.32 -6.33 16.13
CA TYR A 177 8.38 -5.81 15.14
C TYR A 177 7.61 -6.92 14.42
N LEU A 178 7.92 -8.19 14.68
CA LEU A 178 7.17 -9.32 14.15
C LEU A 178 5.83 -9.49 14.87
N MET A 179 4.79 -9.83 14.12
CA MET A 179 3.52 -10.25 14.70
C MET A 179 3.62 -11.65 15.32
N ASP A 180 3.02 -11.83 16.49
CA ASP A 180 2.74 -13.15 17.07
C ASP A 180 1.61 -13.82 16.28
N VAL A 181 1.91 -14.92 15.57
CA VAL A 181 1.00 -15.62 14.63
C VAL A 181 0.83 -17.09 14.96
#